data_AF-A0A959EG22-F1
#
_entry.id   AF-A0A959EG22-F1
#
_cell.length_a   1.000
_cell.length_b   1.000
_cell.length_c   1.000
_cell.angle_alpha   90.00
_cell.angle_beta   90.00
_cell.angle_gamma   90.00
#
_symmetry.space_group_name_H-M   'P 1'
#
loop_
_entity.id
_entity.type
_entity.pdbx_description
1 polymer ?
#
loop_
_entity_poly.entity_id
_entity_poly.type
_entity_poly.pdbx_seq_one_letter_code
_entity_poly.pdbx_strand_id
1 'polypeptide(L)' 'MTPERKQRLKEVAFRRQAGLTVILENVHDPHNIGAVIRSCDSVGIPEIFVLYTEPH' A
#
# COMPACT_ATOMS: atom_id res chain seq x y z
N MET A 1 -6.43 -23.77 3.15
CA MET A 1 -5.77 -22.69 3.91
C MET A 1 -5.17 -23.31 5.17
N THR A 2 -3.86 -23.23 5.38
CA THR A 2 -3.23 -23.82 6.58
C THR A 2 -3.48 -22.93 7.81
N PRO A 3 -3.48 -23.50 9.03
CA PRO A 3 -3.61 -22.73 10.27
C PRO A 3 -2.56 -21.61 10.40
N GLU A 4 -1.32 -21.88 10.00
CA GLU A 4 -0.19 -20.96 10.09
C GLU A 4 -0.38 -19.76 9.16
N ARG A 5 -0.80 -20.01 7.91
CA ARG A 5 -1.11 -18.93 6.96
C ARG A 5 -2.27 -18.07 7.47
N LYS A 6 -3.31 -18.68 8.04
CA LYS A 6 -4.45 -17.95 8.62
C LYS A 6 -4.01 -17.06 9.76
N GLN A 7 -3.15 -17.55 10.65
CA GLN A 7 -2.62 -16.79 11.77
C GLN A 7 -1.75 -15.63 11.30
N ARG A 8 -0.87 -15.86 10.32
CA ARG A 8 -0.03 -14.81 9.74
C ARG A 8 -0.84 -13.68 9.10
N LEU A 9 -1.92 -14.03 8.38
CA LEU A 9 -2.82 -13.03 7.78
C LEU A 9 -3.50 -12.17 8.86
N LYS A 10 -3.93 -12.77 9.99
CA LYS A 10 -4.50 -12.02 11.11
C LYS A 10 -3.48 -11.07 11.74
N GLU A 11 -2.24 -11.52 11.94
CA GLU A 11 -1.17 -10.70 12.50
C GLU A 11 -0.85 -9.49 11.61
N VAL A 12 -0.75 -9.69 10.30
CA VAL A 12 -0.52 -8.59 9.34
C VAL A 12 -1.71 -7.62 9.34
N ALA A 13 -2.94 -8.13 9.33
CA ALA A 13 -4.14 -7.30 9.37
C ALA A 13 -4.20 -6.43 10.64
N PHE A 14 -3.83 -6.98 11.80
CA PHE A 14 -3.79 -6.25 13.07
C PHE A 14 -2.74 -5.13 13.10
N ARG A 15 -1.67 -5.25 12.31
CA ARG A 15 -0.57 -4.26 12.27
C ARG A 15 -0.79 -3.13 11.26
N ARG A 16 -1.93 -3.10 10.56
CA ARG A 16 -2.24 -2.03 9.60
C ARG A 16 -2.39 -0.68 10.30
N GLN A 17 -1.90 0.38 9.66
CA GLN A 17 -1.91 1.75 10.12
C GLN A 17 -3.07 2.53 9.49
N ALA A 18 -4.30 2.33 10.02
CA ALA A 18 -5.51 2.95 9.45
C ALA A 18 -5.55 4.50 9.53
N GLY A 19 -4.63 5.13 10.28
CA GLY A 19 -4.50 6.59 10.37
C GLY A 19 -3.45 7.19 9.43
N LEU A 20 -2.86 6.41 8.52
CA LEU A 20 -1.83 6.86 7.59
C LEU A 20 -2.22 6.50 6.15
N THR A 21 -2.13 7.50 5.27
CA THR A 21 -2.47 7.41 3.85
C THR A 21 -1.36 8.03 3.02
N VAL A 22 -1.08 7.48 1.84
CA VAL A 22 -0.11 8.02 0.88
C VAL A 22 -0.82 8.58 -0.34
N ILE A 23 -0.41 9.76 -0.80
CA ILE A 23 -0.87 10.37 -2.05
C ILE A 23 0.33 10.51 -2.97
N LEU A 24 0.22 9.95 -4.18
CA LEU A 24 1.18 10.13 -5.27
C LEU A 24 0.58 11.11 -6.28
N GLU A 25 1.15 12.30 -6.39
CA GLU A 25 0.71 13.32 -7.33
C GLU A 25 1.62 13.33 -8.56
N ASN A 26 1.01 13.25 -9.75
CA ASN A 26 1.68 13.32 -11.06
C ASN A 26 2.89 12.35 -11.19
N VAL A 27 2.77 11.15 -10.62
CA VAL A 27 3.76 10.06 -10.80
C VAL A 27 3.28 9.18 -11.94
N HIS A 28 3.96 9.25 -13.10
CA HIS A 28 3.52 8.55 -14.31
C HIS A 28 4.17 7.17 -14.52
N ASP A 29 5.35 6.93 -13.94
CA ASP A 29 6.07 5.67 -14.11
C ASP A 29 5.39 4.55 -13.27
N PRO A 30 4.81 3.51 -13.92
CA PRO A 30 4.18 2.40 -13.21
C PRO A 30 5.16 1.63 -12.31
N HIS A 31 6.46 1.61 -12.62
CA HIS A 31 7.46 0.96 -11.79
C HIS A 31 7.63 1.67 -10.44
N ASN A 32 7.58 3.00 -10.43
CA ASN A 32 7.66 3.80 -9.21
C ASN A 32 6.41 3.64 -8.35
N ILE A 33 5.22 3.67 -8.97
CA ILE A 33 3.95 3.40 -8.27
C ILE A 33 3.98 2.00 -7.65
N GLY A 34 4.41 0.98 -8.42
CA GLY A 34 4.53 -0.39 -7.92
C GLY A 34 5.57 -0.55 -6.80
N ALA A 35 6.66 0.22 -6.81
CA ALA A 35 7.62 0.26 -5.71
C ALA A 35 6.98 0.84 -4.44
N VAL A 36 6.25 1.95 -4.55
CA VAL A 36 5.54 2.57 -3.41
C VAL A 36 4.48 1.64 -2.83
N ILE A 37 3.69 0.95 -3.66
CA ILE A 37 2.68 -0.03 -3.20
C ILE A 37 3.33 -1.13 -2.36
N ARG A 38 4.47 -1.68 -2.81
CA ARG A 38 5.21 -2.72 -2.07
C ARG A 38 5.77 -2.20 -0.74
N SER A 39 6.28 -0.98 -0.74
CA SER A 39 6.73 -0.33 0.50
C SER A 39 5.56 -0.15 1.48
N CYS A 40 4.41 0.34 1.01
CA CYS A 40 3.21 0.52 1.83
C CYS A 40 2.71 -0.80 2.43
N ASP A 41 2.65 -1.88 1.64
CA ASP A 41 2.28 -3.21 2.14
C ASP A 41 3.26 -3.70 3.23
N SER A 42 4.57 -3.44 3.06
CA SER A 42 5.59 -3.86 4.03
C SER A 42 5.52 -3.12 5.39
N VAL A 43 5.05 -1.87 5.40
CA VAL A 43 4.93 -1.04 6.61
C VAL A 43 3.50 -0.98 7.17
N GLY A 44 2.53 -1.57 6.47
CA GLY A 44 1.15 -1.67 6.92
C GLY A 44 0.26 -0.48 6.56
N ILE A 45 0.60 0.31 5.55
CA ILE A 45 -0.26 1.39 5.04
C ILE A 45 -1.35 0.78 4.13
N PRO A 46 -2.64 0.92 4.46
CA PRO A 46 -3.70 0.25 3.71
C PRO A 46 -4.22 1.06 2.51
N GLU A 47 -4.01 2.37 2.49
CA GLU A 47 -4.63 3.28 1.52
C GLU A 47 -3.58 4.14 0.80
N ILE A 48 -3.67 4.12 -0.53
CA ILE A 48 -2.80 4.85 -1.43
C ILE A 48 -3.68 5.44 -2.53
N PHE A 49 -3.49 6.73 -2.82
CA PHE A 49 -4.16 7.42 -3.91
C PHE A 49 -3.13 7.87 -4.93
N VAL A 50 -3.48 7.78 -6.22
CA VAL A 50 -2.71 8.39 -7.30
C VAL A 50 -3.57 9.49 -7.91
N LEU A 51 -3.05 10.71 -7.89
CA LEU A 51 -3.73 11.91 -8.35
C LEU A 51 -3.00 12.44 -9.58
N TYR A 52 -3.75 12.70 -10.64
CA TYR A 52 -3.24 13.36 -11.83
C TYR A 52 -3.97 14.70 -11.99
N THR A 53 -3.25 15.79 -11.76
CA THR A 53 -3.74 17.16 -11.83
C THR A 53 -3.19 17.91 -13.05
N GLU A 54 -2.15 17.37 -13.69
CA GLU A 54 -1.50 17.94 -14.86
C GLU A 54 -1.75 17.07 -16.12
N PRO A 55 -1.87 17.69 -17.32
CA PRO A 55 -1.85 16.96 -18.58
C PRO A 55 -0.51 16.23 -18.77
N HIS A 56 -0.56 15.03 -19.35
CA HIS A 56 0.64 14.28 -19.75
C HIS A 56 1.32 14.89 -20.97
#